data_AF-Q5BT07-F1
#
_entry.id   AF-Q5BT07-F1
#
_cell.length_a   1.000
_cell.length_b   1.000
_cell.length_c   1.000
_cell.angle_alpha   90.00
_cell.angle_beta   90.00
_cell.angle_gamma   90.00
#
_symmetry.space_group_name_H-M   'P 1'
#
loop_
_entity.id
_entity.type
_entity.pdbx_description
1 polymer ?
#
loop_
_entity_poly.entity_id
_entity_poly.type
_entity_poly.pdbx_seq_one_letter_code
_entity_poly.pdbx_strand_id
1 'polypeptide(L)'
;MISACVVVTVKHGGGGVMVWECFSADTVCDLFRIQGTLNQHGYHSILQRYTIPSGLRLLGLAFVFQQDNDPKHTSRLCKGYLTKKES
;
A
#
# COMPACT_ATOMS: atom_id res chain seq x y z
N MET A 1 -22.85 29.35 -19.48
CA MET A 1 -22.63 30.21 -18.29
C MET A 1 -22.33 29.30 -17.11
N ILE A 2 -21.07 29.23 -16.69
CA ILE A 2 -20.70 28.61 -15.42
C ILE A 2 -21.30 29.47 -14.30
N SER A 3 -22.18 28.88 -13.49
CA SER A 3 -22.86 29.55 -12.38
C SER A 3 -21.83 30.21 -11.47
N ALA A 4 -21.93 31.53 -11.27
CA ALA A 4 -20.98 32.37 -10.54
C ALA A 4 -20.89 32.08 -9.02
N CYS A 5 -21.40 30.92 -8.56
CA CYS A 5 -21.52 30.56 -7.14
C CYS A 5 -20.52 29.48 -6.69
N VAL A 6 -19.82 28.80 -7.59
CA VAL A 6 -18.81 27.79 -7.22
C VAL A 6 -17.40 28.36 -7.35
N VAL A 7 -16.70 28.49 -6.21
CA VAL A 7 -15.30 28.91 -6.16
C VAL A 7 -14.40 27.72 -6.41
N VAL A 8 -13.36 27.90 -7.23
CA VAL A 8 -12.36 26.85 -7.51
C VAL A 8 -11.64 26.46 -6.21
N THR A 9 -11.62 25.16 -5.91
CA THR A 9 -10.85 24.60 -4.79
C THR A 9 -10.08 23.36 -5.23
N VAL A 10 -8.89 23.14 -4.64
CA VAL A 10 -8.07 21.95 -4.87
C VAL A 10 -8.58 20.75 -4.07
N LYS A 11 -9.14 20.98 -2.87
CA LYS A 11 -9.68 19.95 -2.00
C LYS A 11 -11.07 20.35 -1.54
N HIS A 12 -12.05 19.54 -1.89
CA HIS A 12 -13.42 19.69 -1.41
C HIS A 12 -13.55 19.10 0.01
N GLY A 13 -14.66 19.40 0.68
CA GLY A 13 -15.04 18.73 1.92
C GLY A 13 -15.39 17.25 1.71
N GLY A 14 -15.93 16.60 2.74
CA GLY A 14 -16.33 15.18 2.68
C GLY A 14 -15.20 14.19 3.02
N GLY A 15 -13.96 14.66 3.15
CA GLY A 15 -12.82 13.86 3.59
C GLY A 15 -12.21 13.02 2.47
N GLY A 16 -11.42 12.01 2.86
CA GLY A 16 -10.75 11.10 1.94
C GLY A 16 -10.46 9.75 2.60
N VAL A 17 -10.23 8.74 1.76
CA VAL A 17 -9.83 7.39 2.20
C VAL A 17 -8.44 7.11 1.66
N MET A 18 -7.55 6.64 2.54
CA MET A 18 -6.24 6.12 2.13
C MET A 18 -6.30 4.60 2.12
N VAL A 19 -5.76 4.01 1.06
CA VAL A 19 -5.71 2.56 0.87
C VAL A 19 -4.31 2.12 0.48
N TRP A 20 -4.01 0.85 0.70
CA TRP A 20 -2.82 0.17 0.25
C TRP A 20 -3.23 -1.06 -0.56
N GLU A 21 -2.59 -1.32 -1.69
CA GLU A 21 -2.79 -2.52 -2.49
C GLU A 21 -1.48 -2.97 -3.16
N CYS A 22 -1.48 -4.20 -3.66
CA CYS A 22 -0.59 -4.61 -4.74
C CYS A 22 -1.38 -5.13 -5.94
N PHE A 23 -0.76 -5.14 -7.11
CA PHE A 23 -1.32 -5.76 -8.31
C PHE A 23 -0.19 -6.29 -9.19
N SER A 24 -0.58 -7.07 -10.18
CA SER A 24 0.29 -7.67 -11.20
C SER A 24 -0.36 -7.51 -12.58
N ALA A 25 0.22 -8.10 -13.61
CA ALA A 25 -0.31 -8.00 -14.98
C ALA A 25 -1.70 -8.65 -15.14
N ASP A 26 -1.97 -9.73 -14.41
CA ASP A 26 -3.16 -10.58 -14.57
C ASP A 26 -4.09 -10.60 -13.35
N THR A 27 -3.63 -10.16 -12.18
CA THR A 27 -4.44 -10.18 -10.96
C THR A 27 -4.16 -9.02 -10.01
N VAL A 28 -5.18 -8.67 -9.21
CA VAL A 28 -5.14 -7.68 -8.14
C VAL A 28 -4.97 -8.40 -6.80
N CYS A 29 -4.08 -7.90 -5.94
CA CYS A 29 -3.91 -8.42 -4.58
C CYS A 29 -4.99 -7.87 -3.62
N ASP A 30 -4.91 -8.27 -2.35
CA ASP A 30 -5.75 -7.69 -1.30
C ASP A 30 -5.57 -6.16 -1.16
N LEU A 31 -6.70 -5.46 -1.07
CA LEU A 31 -6.81 -4.02 -0.78
C LEU A 31 -7.02 -3.80 0.72
N PHE A 32 -6.25 -2.90 1.33
CA PHE A 32 -6.34 -2.58 2.75
C PHE A 32 -6.59 -1.09 2.97
N ARG A 33 -7.64 -0.75 3.75
CA ARG A 33 -7.90 0.63 4.16
C ARG A 33 -6.97 1.04 5.29
N ILE A 34 -6.20 2.10 5.06
CA ILE A 34 -5.33 2.71 6.07
C ILE A 34 -6.16 3.66 6.93
N GLN A 35 -6.03 3.54 8.25
CA GLN A 35 -6.57 4.50 9.22
C GLN A 35 -5.42 5.40 9.71
N GLY A 36 -5.56 6.70 9.51
CA GLY A 36 -4.53 7.68 9.85
C GLY A 36 -3.27 7.55 8.99
N THR A 37 -2.12 8.02 9.49
CA THR A 37 -0.85 7.98 8.76
C THR A 37 -0.18 6.62 8.89
N LEU A 38 0.18 6.01 7.76
CA LEU A 38 0.88 4.73 7.74
C LEU A 38 2.34 4.89 8.22
N ASN A 39 2.65 4.28 9.37
CA ASN A 39 4.01 4.18 9.89
C ASN A 39 4.64 2.81 9.57
N GLN A 40 5.89 2.60 10.00
CA GLN A 40 6.62 1.35 9.75
C GLN A 40 5.95 0.10 10.35
N HIS A 41 5.27 0.21 11.50
CA HIS A 41 4.61 -0.93 12.15
C HIS A 41 3.32 -1.30 11.41
N GLY A 42 2.57 -0.29 10.97
CA GLY A 42 1.42 -0.48 10.10
C GLY A 42 1.84 -1.12 8.77
N TYR A 43 2.92 -0.61 8.16
CA TYR A 43 3.44 -1.18 6.92
C TYR A 43 3.91 -2.63 7.08
N HIS A 44 4.68 -2.92 8.14
CA HIS A 44 5.08 -4.28 8.48
C HIS A 44 3.86 -5.21 8.67
N SER A 45 2.79 -4.73 9.32
CA SER A 45 1.56 -5.50 9.47
C SER A 45 0.87 -5.77 8.12
N ILE A 46 0.92 -4.82 7.20
CA ILE A 46 0.38 -4.98 5.85
C ILE A 46 1.18 -6.04 5.09
N LEU A 47 2.52 -5.97 5.13
CA LEU A 47 3.39 -6.97 4.51
C LEU A 47 3.08 -8.39 4.99
N GLN A 48 2.94 -8.54 6.31
CA GLN A 48 2.71 -9.82 6.96
C GLN A 48 1.36 -10.44 6.66
N ARG A 49 0.30 -9.62 6.60
CA ARG A 49 -1.09 -10.11 6.57
C ARG A 49 -1.70 -10.10 5.19
N TYR A 50 -1.23 -9.23 4.30
CA TYR A 50 -1.85 -9.01 2.99
C TYR A 50 -0.84 -9.20 1.87
N THR A 51 0.21 -8.37 1.81
CA THR A 51 1.10 -8.30 0.63
C THR A 51 1.79 -9.61 0.29
N ILE A 52 2.56 -10.18 1.24
CA ILE A 52 3.34 -11.39 0.98
C ILE A 52 2.43 -12.61 0.83
N PRO A 53 1.41 -12.83 1.69
CA PRO A 53 0.45 -13.91 1.47
C PRO A 53 -0.28 -13.82 0.12
N SER A 54 -0.72 -12.64 -0.30
CA SER A 54 -1.37 -12.46 -1.61
C SER A 54 -0.41 -12.72 -2.77
N GLY A 55 0.81 -12.17 -2.73
CA GLY A 55 1.82 -12.43 -3.76
C GLY A 55 2.12 -13.92 -3.92
N LEU A 56 2.33 -14.62 -2.81
CA LEU A 56 2.55 -16.08 -2.83
C LEU A 56 1.35 -16.86 -3.38
N ARG A 57 0.14 -16.49 -2.97
CA ARG A 57 -1.11 -17.16 -3.38
C ARG A 57 -1.40 -16.96 -4.87
N LEU A 58 -1.15 -15.75 -5.38
CA LEU A 58 -1.61 -15.32 -6.70
C LEU A 58 -0.52 -15.43 -7.77
N LEU A 59 0.74 -15.16 -7.41
CA LEU A 59 1.88 -15.07 -8.34
C LEU A 59 2.90 -16.19 -8.14
N GLY A 60 2.75 -16.99 -7.07
CA GLY A 60 3.64 -18.10 -6.74
C GLY A 60 4.91 -17.67 -6.00
N LEU A 61 5.86 -18.58 -5.86
CA LEU A 61 7.07 -18.39 -5.03
C LEU A 61 8.10 -17.43 -5.66
N ALA A 62 8.10 -17.27 -6.98
CA ALA A 62 9.13 -16.52 -7.71
C ALA A 62 8.74 -15.07 -8.02
N PHE A 63 7.71 -14.54 -7.35
CA PHE A 63 7.28 -13.17 -7.58
C PHE A 63 8.30 -12.16 -7.07
N VAL A 64 8.38 -11.02 -7.75
CA VAL A 64 9.19 -9.88 -7.31
C VAL A 64 8.27 -8.83 -6.72
N PHE A 65 8.54 -8.43 -5.48
CA PHE A 65 7.79 -7.37 -4.83
C PHE A 65 8.41 -6.00 -5.10
N GLN A 66 7.65 -5.10 -5.73
CA GLN A 66 8.03 -3.71 -5.97
C GLN A 66 7.31 -2.77 -4.98
N GLN A 67 8.04 -1.80 -4.44
CA GLN A 67 7.54 -0.73 -3.59
C GLN A 67 8.36 0.55 -3.84
N ASP A 68 7.85 1.72 -3.44
CA ASP A 68 8.62 2.97 -3.48
C ASP A 68 9.71 3.02 -2.37
N ASN A 69 10.52 4.07 -2.39
CA ASN A 69 11.64 4.28 -1.47
C ASN A 69 11.26 5.03 -0.18
N ASP A 70 10.00 4.99 0.26
CA ASP A 70 9.63 5.64 1.52
C ASP A 70 10.49 5.13 2.71
N PRO A 71 10.99 6.00 3.60
CA PRO A 71 11.81 5.60 4.74
C PRO A 71 11.21 4.48 5.60
N LYS A 72 9.87 4.37 5.67
CA LYS A 72 9.21 3.30 6.44
C LYS A 72 9.41 1.92 5.80
N HIS A 73 9.46 1.85 4.47
CA HIS A 73 9.71 0.64 3.68
C HIS A 73 11.13 0.12 3.88
N THR A 74 12.08 1.04 4.08
CA THR A 74 13.50 0.72 4.30
C THR A 74 13.89 0.63 5.78
N SER A 75 12.94 0.73 6.70
CA SER A 75 13.15 0.55 8.14
C SER A 75 13.76 -0.82 8.45
N ARG A 76 14.56 -0.91 9.52
CA ARG A 76 15.14 -2.20 9.98
C ARG A 76 14.08 -3.28 10.19
N LEU A 77 12.90 -2.88 10.68
CA LEU A 77 11.76 -3.77 10.90
C LEU A 77 11.27 -4.39 9.57
N CYS A 78 10.98 -3.56 8.56
CA CYS A 78 10.40 -4.04 7.31
C CYS A 78 11.44 -4.77 6.45
N LYS A 79 12.66 -4.24 6.35
CA LYS A 79 13.77 -4.94 5.67
C LYS A 79 14.08 -6.27 6.32
N GLY A 80 14.20 -6.31 7.65
CA GLY A 80 14.48 -7.55 8.37
C GLY A 80 13.38 -8.61 8.22
N TYR A 81 12.13 -8.20 8.02
CA TYR A 81 11.04 -9.12 7.68
C TYR A 81 11.17 -9.66 6.25
N LEU A 82 11.36 -8.79 5.26
CA LEU A 82 11.44 -9.18 3.85
C LEU A 82 12.65 -10.08 3.56
N THR A 83 13.83 -9.76 4.10
CA THR A 83 15.03 -10.60 3.93
C THR A 83 14.83 -12.02 4.49
N LYS A 84 14.07 -12.18 5.57
CA LYS A 84 13.72 -13.51 6.12
C LYS A 84 12.72 -14.29 5.25
N LYS A 85 12.00 -13.61 4.35
CA LYS A 85 11.06 -14.22 3.40
C LYS A 85 11.70 -14.56 2.06
N GLU A 86 12.86 -13.98 1.77
CA GLU A 86 13.71 -14.33 0.63
C GLU A 86 14.57 -15.58 0.89
N SER A 87 14.71 -16.00 2.16
CA SER A 87 15.45 -17.19 2.60
C SER A 87 14.57 -18.44 2.63
#